data_AF-A0A2H0DC55-F1
#
_entry.id   AF-A0A2H0DC55-F1
#
_cell.length_a   1.000
_cell.length_b   1.000
_cell.length_c   1.000
_cell.angle_alpha   90.00
_cell.angle_beta   90.00
_cell.angle_gamma   90.00
#
_symmetry.space_group_name_H-M   'P 1'
#
loop_
_entity.id
_entity.type
_entity.pdbx_description
1 polymer ?
#
loop_
_entity_poly.entity_id
_entity_poly.type
_entity_poly.pdbx_seq_one_letter_code
_entity_poly.pdbx_strand_id
1 'polypeptide(L)'
;MELDLQKTTKKGINDMKRIVLLFVVFVSICFPYKQSMHQYITAEAYKLLKNQLGYDIPVMVDKIGGTSTWYIGDRNWQRRYIATGAWREDVDDIVFGYASNCPPPTGILGETFAILLKAMNDNNEWYSSVTHFWYADEGDNTLVSMNAASHMFPPSSGPILTSTFFIQNAYQKISKFAYANRGFTIKYTDGNHGHSSDFYLPNGSIKTISWFDQLGIEYNSLSELYTTGRAWIVGYYDSNGQWINSNLNPELPIEVRLGSGWRDAFVWEILGRMSHLLEDMSVPAHANIDPHGNDDALIQDYYENYFGDNFYWDADNTFSQVGGFVNPYQSSNPLHFLMYTTNQMANHFATQGPHYKPCNDNFYGNPSPEETSYLNSLNIPAFGAPTSVVAT
;
A
#
# COMPACT_ATOMS: atom_id res chain seq x y z
N MET A 1 -24.02 -36.02 43.11
CA MET A 1 -22.80 -36.78 42.81
C MET A 1 -22.66 -36.75 41.29
N GLU A 2 -22.39 -35.62 40.63
CA GLU A 2 -21.39 -34.56 40.84
C GLU A 2 -19.98 -35.05 41.12
N LEU A 3 -19.06 -34.46 40.34
CA LEU A 3 -17.60 -34.65 40.19
C LEU A 3 -17.24 -35.76 39.19
N ASP A 4 -16.49 -35.50 38.12
CA ASP A 4 -15.29 -34.68 38.05
C ASP A 4 -15.03 -34.18 36.61
N LEU A 5 -15.00 -32.85 36.40
CA LEU A 5 -14.76 -32.23 35.08
C LEU A 5 -14.00 -30.88 35.17
N GLN A 6 -13.16 -30.69 36.20
CA GLN A 6 -12.53 -29.38 36.48
C GLN A 6 -10.99 -29.29 36.42
N LYS A 7 -10.26 -30.27 35.86
CA LYS A 7 -8.77 -30.26 35.93
C LYS A 7 -7.98 -29.86 34.68
N THR A 8 -8.60 -29.49 33.56
CA THR A 8 -7.84 -29.25 32.31
C THR A 8 -7.58 -27.78 31.94
N THR A 9 -8.02 -26.78 32.72
CA THR A 9 -8.01 -25.37 32.25
C THR A 9 -6.89 -24.45 32.77
N LYS A 10 -6.00 -24.89 33.68
CA LYS A 10 -5.02 -23.97 34.32
C LYS A 10 -3.57 -23.98 33.81
N LYS A 11 -3.14 -25.00 33.04
CA LYS A 11 -1.72 -25.13 32.61
C LYS A 11 -1.39 -24.37 31.31
N GLY A 12 -2.34 -24.22 30.39
CA GLY A 12 -2.15 -23.53 29.10
C GLY A 12 -2.05 -22.00 29.17
N ILE A 13 -2.33 -21.40 30.34
CA ILE A 13 -2.37 -19.94 30.51
C ILE A 13 -0.97 -19.34 30.79
N ASN A 14 0.01 -20.14 31.24
CA ASN A 14 1.33 -19.65 31.66
C ASN A 14 2.42 -19.69 30.56
N ASP A 15 2.29 -20.53 29.54
CA ASP A 15 3.28 -20.64 28.44
C ASP A 15 3.10 -19.53 27.38
N MET A 16 1.91 -18.93 27.34
CA MET A 16 1.53 -17.77 26.50
C MET A 16 2.30 -16.47 26.85
N LYS A 17 3.07 -16.45 27.94
CA LYS A 17 3.74 -15.24 28.47
C LYS A 17 5.21 -15.08 28.06
N ARG A 18 5.84 -16.08 27.43
CA ARG A 18 7.31 -16.09 27.21
C ARG A 18 7.75 -15.96 25.76
N ILE A 19 6.87 -16.18 24.80
CA ILE A 19 7.18 -16.07 23.37
C ILE A 19 7.00 -14.60 22.98
N VAL A 20 7.69 -13.71 23.70
CA VAL A 20 7.87 -12.27 23.45
C VAL A 20 9.37 -11.89 23.54
N LEU A 21 10.40 -12.77 23.48
CA LEU A 21 11.82 -12.28 23.31
C LEU A 21 12.85 -12.99 22.32
N LEU A 22 13.34 -12.22 21.32
CA LEU A 22 14.52 -12.14 20.39
C LEU A 22 14.80 -13.17 19.23
N PHE A 23 14.98 -12.87 17.91
CA PHE A 23 15.83 -12.00 16.99
C PHE A 23 17.09 -12.77 16.45
N VAL A 24 17.03 -13.20 15.17
CA VAL A 24 18.02 -13.42 14.05
C VAL A 24 19.54 -13.59 14.26
N VAL A 25 20.22 -14.21 13.26
CA VAL A 25 21.36 -13.66 12.44
C VAL A 25 21.95 -14.64 11.35
N PHE A 26 22.17 -14.09 10.13
CA PHE A 26 23.03 -14.42 8.93
C PHE A 26 22.79 -15.64 7.97
N VAL A 27 22.65 -15.46 6.62
CA VAL A 27 23.68 -15.31 5.52
C VAL A 27 23.01 -15.17 4.10
N SER A 28 23.67 -14.38 3.23
CA SER A 28 23.45 -13.88 1.85
C SER A 28 23.20 -14.85 0.68
N ILE A 29 22.40 -14.42 -0.32
CA ILE A 29 22.65 -14.52 -1.80
C ILE A 29 21.92 -13.37 -2.53
N CYS A 30 22.65 -12.49 -3.23
CA CYS A 30 22.12 -11.38 -4.05
C CYS A 30 21.45 -11.86 -5.34
N PHE A 31 20.33 -11.25 -5.76
CA PHE A 31 19.88 -10.85 -7.13
C PHE A 31 18.44 -10.28 -7.02
N PRO A 32 17.93 -9.55 -8.03
CA PRO A 32 17.67 -8.10 -7.98
C PRO A 32 16.76 -7.68 -6.79
N TYR A 33 17.38 -7.38 -5.65
CA TYR A 33 16.76 -6.81 -4.44
C TYR A 33 16.25 -5.41 -4.80
N LYS A 34 14.97 -5.04 -4.65
CA LYS A 34 14.49 -4.33 -3.43
C LYS A 34 12.96 -4.32 -3.20
N GLN A 35 12.12 -4.61 -4.20
CA GLN A 35 10.64 -4.66 -4.04
C GLN A 35 10.11 -5.94 -3.34
N SER A 36 10.94 -6.98 -3.19
CA SER A 36 10.52 -8.22 -2.51
C SER A 36 10.36 -8.04 -1.00
N MET A 37 10.83 -6.91 -0.45
CA MET A 37 10.67 -6.56 0.96
C MET A 37 9.20 -6.50 1.35
N HIS A 38 8.38 -5.75 0.62
CA HIS A 38 6.98 -5.57 0.98
C HIS A 38 6.21 -6.89 0.94
N GLN A 39 6.51 -7.74 -0.06
CA GLN A 39 5.99 -9.10 -0.13
C GLN A 39 6.38 -9.94 1.10
N TYR A 40 7.62 -9.79 1.57
CA TYR A 40 8.13 -10.48 2.74
C TYR A 40 7.44 -10.00 4.02
N ILE A 41 7.39 -8.69 4.27
CA ILE A 41 6.76 -8.11 5.46
C ILE A 41 5.27 -8.49 5.50
N THR A 42 4.56 -8.40 4.38
CA THR A 42 3.17 -8.85 4.25
C THR A 42 3.00 -10.33 4.63
N ALA A 43 3.91 -11.22 4.19
CA ALA A 43 3.85 -12.64 4.54
C ALA A 43 4.15 -12.89 6.02
N GLU A 44 5.12 -12.17 6.59
CA GLU A 44 5.46 -12.24 8.02
C GLU A 44 4.35 -11.68 8.90
N ALA A 45 3.66 -10.60 8.49
CA ALA A 45 2.52 -10.05 9.20
C ALA A 45 1.39 -11.08 9.36
N TYR A 46 1.11 -11.88 8.32
CA TYR A 46 0.14 -12.98 8.43
C TYR A 46 0.61 -14.07 9.40
N LYS A 47 1.87 -14.49 9.31
CA LYS A 47 2.42 -15.49 10.23
C LYS A 47 2.38 -14.99 11.69
N LEU A 48 2.60 -13.70 11.93
CA LEU A 48 2.49 -13.07 13.24
C LEU A 48 1.04 -13.13 13.76
N LEU A 49 0.08 -12.81 12.90
CA LEU A 49 -1.34 -12.94 13.20
C LEU A 49 -1.74 -14.40 13.50
N LYS A 50 -1.23 -15.36 12.71
CA LYS A 50 -1.41 -16.80 12.96
C LYS A 50 -0.86 -17.20 14.31
N ASN A 51 0.36 -16.77 14.65
CA ASN A 51 1.01 -17.07 15.93
C ASN A 51 0.18 -16.53 17.10
N GLN A 52 -0.39 -15.33 16.95
CA GLN A 52 -1.28 -14.72 17.93
C GLN A 52 -2.60 -15.49 18.10
N LEU A 53 -3.23 -15.92 17.00
CA LEU A 53 -4.53 -16.59 17.02
C LEU A 53 -4.41 -18.08 17.38
N GLY A 54 -3.26 -18.69 17.13
CA GLY A 54 -3.01 -20.12 17.32
C GLY A 54 -3.60 -21.03 16.24
N TYR A 55 -4.13 -20.47 15.15
CA TYR A 55 -4.68 -21.22 14.01
C TYR A 55 -4.59 -20.43 12.70
N ASP A 56 -4.61 -21.14 11.57
CA ASP A 56 -4.66 -20.54 10.23
C ASP A 56 -6.05 -19.95 9.95
N ILE A 57 -6.11 -18.73 9.42
CA ILE A 57 -7.34 -18.15 8.87
C ILE A 57 -7.60 -18.81 7.50
N PRO A 58 -8.57 -19.74 7.36
CA PRO A 58 -8.61 -20.63 6.20
C PRO A 58 -8.84 -19.91 4.87
N VAL A 59 -9.60 -18.82 4.90
CA VAL A 59 -9.87 -18.00 3.69
C VAL A 59 -8.67 -17.16 3.25
N MET A 60 -7.73 -16.89 4.16
CA MET A 60 -6.61 -15.97 3.93
C MET A 60 -5.28 -16.72 3.71
N VAL A 61 -5.10 -17.90 4.32
CA VAL A 61 -3.87 -18.71 4.20
C VAL A 61 -3.51 -18.99 2.73
N ASP A 62 -4.53 -19.29 1.91
CA ASP A 62 -4.37 -19.58 0.48
C ASP A 62 -4.19 -18.32 -0.38
N LYS A 63 -4.20 -17.13 0.24
CA LYS A 63 -4.24 -15.83 -0.43
C LYS A 63 -3.05 -14.94 -0.06
N ILE A 64 -2.20 -15.35 0.88
CA ILE A 64 -1.00 -14.57 1.26
C ILE A 64 -0.04 -14.42 0.08
N GLY A 65 0.26 -15.52 -0.61
CA GLY A 65 1.28 -15.54 -1.64
C GLY A 65 2.70 -15.74 -1.06
N GLY A 66 3.71 -15.18 -1.72
CA GLY A 66 5.11 -15.30 -1.30
C GLY A 66 6.01 -14.31 -2.03
N THR A 67 7.32 -14.48 -1.89
CA THR A 67 8.35 -13.52 -2.36
C THR A 67 9.02 -13.92 -3.68
N SER A 68 8.72 -15.11 -4.23
CA SER A 68 9.30 -15.53 -5.50
C SER A 68 8.77 -14.67 -6.66
N THR A 69 9.53 -14.56 -7.74
CA THR A 69 9.15 -13.80 -8.95
C THR A 69 7.78 -14.17 -9.52
N TRP A 70 7.30 -15.39 -9.30
CA TRP A 70 5.95 -15.80 -9.65
C TRP A 70 4.85 -14.93 -9.00
N TYR A 71 5.04 -14.52 -7.74
CA TYR A 71 4.07 -13.75 -6.98
C TYR A 71 4.07 -12.26 -7.31
N ILE A 72 5.03 -11.77 -8.10
CA ILE A 72 5.05 -10.38 -8.59
C ILE A 72 3.90 -10.14 -9.57
N GLY A 73 3.77 -11.03 -10.56
CA GLY A 73 2.80 -10.88 -11.64
C GLY A 73 3.19 -9.83 -12.69
N ASP A 74 2.75 -10.06 -13.91
CA ASP A 74 3.05 -9.18 -15.05
C ASP A 74 2.07 -8.00 -15.13
N ARG A 75 0.92 -8.12 -14.47
CA ARG A 75 -0.17 -7.13 -14.48
C ARG A 75 -1.05 -7.22 -13.24
N ASN A 76 -1.82 -6.17 -13.02
CA ASN A 76 -2.84 -6.10 -11.98
C ASN A 76 -3.86 -7.24 -12.09
N TRP A 77 -4.26 -7.79 -10.94
CA TRP A 77 -5.31 -8.79 -10.73
C TRP A 77 -5.01 -10.19 -11.29
N GLN A 78 -3.80 -10.42 -11.78
CA GLN A 78 -3.40 -11.70 -12.38
C GLN A 78 -3.18 -12.78 -11.33
N ARG A 79 -2.46 -12.45 -10.25
CA ARG A 79 -1.97 -13.45 -9.28
C ARG A 79 -2.91 -13.61 -8.10
N ARG A 80 -3.63 -12.55 -7.73
CA ARG A 80 -4.73 -12.57 -6.76
C ARG A 80 -4.26 -12.90 -5.33
N TYR A 81 -3.04 -12.49 -4.99
CA TYR A 81 -2.46 -12.65 -3.66
C TYR A 81 -2.21 -11.30 -3.00
N ILE A 82 -2.17 -11.29 -1.68
CA ILE A 82 -1.83 -10.12 -0.88
C ILE A 82 -0.39 -9.68 -1.17
N ALA A 83 0.58 -10.61 -1.17
CA ALA A 83 1.96 -10.31 -1.54
C ALA A 83 2.12 -9.79 -2.98
N THR A 84 1.24 -10.17 -3.91
CA THR A 84 1.22 -9.56 -5.25
C THR A 84 0.80 -8.11 -5.18
N GLY A 85 -0.28 -7.83 -4.44
CA GLY A 85 -0.76 -6.48 -4.24
C GLY A 85 0.30 -5.56 -3.64
N ALA A 86 1.04 -6.05 -2.64
CA ALA A 86 2.11 -5.30 -2.01
C ALA A 86 3.15 -4.85 -3.04
N TRP A 87 3.71 -5.78 -3.81
CA TRP A 87 4.66 -5.44 -4.89
C TRP A 87 4.06 -4.47 -5.93
N ARG A 88 2.82 -4.72 -6.39
CA ARG A 88 2.23 -3.93 -7.48
C ARG A 88 1.90 -2.49 -7.08
N GLU A 89 1.93 -2.16 -5.79
CA GLU A 89 1.74 -0.80 -5.28
C GLU A 89 2.88 0.15 -5.66
N ASP A 90 4.12 -0.36 -5.72
CA ASP A 90 5.27 0.36 -6.27
C ASP A 90 5.25 0.47 -7.78
N VAL A 91 4.53 -0.41 -8.48
CA VAL A 91 4.57 -0.51 -9.94
C VAL A 91 3.49 0.35 -10.60
N ASP A 92 2.26 0.35 -10.07
CA ASP A 92 1.17 1.17 -10.61
C ASP A 92 0.33 1.82 -9.50
N ASP A 93 0.16 3.13 -9.58
CA ASP A 93 -0.84 3.85 -8.78
C ASP A 93 -2.21 3.74 -9.46
N ILE A 94 -2.96 2.70 -9.09
CA ILE A 94 -4.30 2.46 -9.65
C ILE A 94 -5.39 3.40 -9.12
N VAL A 95 -5.09 4.21 -8.11
CA VAL A 95 -6.06 5.10 -7.44
C VAL A 95 -6.07 6.47 -8.11
N PHE A 96 -4.89 7.01 -8.38
CA PHE A 96 -4.70 8.33 -8.98
C PHE A 96 -4.23 8.24 -10.44
N GLY A 97 -3.88 7.05 -10.92
CA GLY A 97 -3.53 6.79 -12.30
C GLY A 97 -2.09 7.19 -12.64
N TYR A 98 -1.22 7.36 -11.63
CA TYR A 98 0.17 7.68 -11.85
C TYR A 98 0.98 6.44 -12.24
N ALA A 99 1.77 6.56 -13.30
CA ALA A 99 2.63 5.51 -13.81
C ALA A 99 3.84 6.12 -14.53
N SER A 100 4.84 5.29 -14.86
CA SER A 100 6.04 5.69 -15.61
C SER A 100 5.75 6.51 -16.89
N ASN A 101 4.61 6.23 -17.54
CA ASN A 101 4.13 6.92 -18.75
C ASN A 101 2.95 7.88 -18.51
N CYS A 102 2.51 8.06 -17.26
CA CYS A 102 1.38 8.91 -16.88
C CYS A 102 1.74 9.67 -15.59
N PRO A 103 2.52 10.77 -15.68
CA PRO A 103 2.98 11.52 -14.51
C PRO A 103 1.84 12.31 -13.85
N PRO A 104 1.99 12.68 -12.56
CA PRO A 104 1.01 13.50 -11.85
C PRO A 104 0.82 14.87 -12.50
N PRO A 105 -0.37 15.49 -12.35
CA PRO A 105 -0.63 16.81 -12.91
C PRO A 105 0.31 17.85 -12.29
N THR A 106 1.22 18.39 -13.10
CA THR A 106 2.23 19.38 -12.67
C THR A 106 1.72 20.82 -12.67
N GLY A 107 0.46 21.05 -13.03
CA GLY A 107 -0.11 22.39 -13.24
C GLY A 107 0.42 23.10 -14.49
N ILE A 108 1.30 22.47 -15.28
CA ILE A 108 1.83 22.98 -16.54
C ILE A 108 0.90 22.51 -17.67
N LEU A 109 0.33 23.47 -18.42
CA LEU A 109 -0.59 23.19 -19.54
C LEU A 109 0.10 23.40 -20.89
N GLY A 110 -0.38 22.69 -21.93
CA GLY A 110 0.01 22.92 -23.33
C GLY A 110 1.26 22.18 -23.81
N GLU A 111 1.86 22.63 -24.91
CA GLU A 111 3.01 21.97 -25.58
C GLU A 111 4.24 21.82 -24.65
N THR A 112 4.36 22.69 -23.64
CA THR A 112 5.39 22.61 -22.59
C THR A 112 5.25 21.34 -21.73
N PHE A 113 4.02 20.87 -21.47
CA PHE A 113 3.76 19.63 -20.73
C PHE A 113 4.19 18.39 -21.53
N ALA A 114 3.96 18.38 -22.85
CA ALA A 114 4.37 17.29 -23.73
C ALA A 114 5.91 17.21 -23.89
N ILE A 115 6.61 18.35 -23.86
CA ILE A 115 8.07 18.42 -23.84
C ILE A 115 8.62 17.96 -22.49
N LEU A 116 7.99 18.37 -21.37
CA LEU A 116 8.34 17.90 -20.02
C LEU A 116 8.18 16.38 -19.89
N LEU A 117 7.05 15.84 -20.34
CA LEU A 117 6.76 14.39 -20.38
C LEU A 117 7.81 13.61 -21.16
N LYS A 118 8.26 14.15 -22.30
CA LYS A 118 9.29 13.51 -23.13
C LYS A 118 10.69 13.61 -22.52
N ALA A 119 10.98 14.68 -21.77
CA ALA A 119 12.22 14.84 -21.00
C ALA A 119 12.23 14.03 -19.68
N MET A 120 11.05 13.70 -19.17
CA MET A 120 10.80 12.87 -17.99
C MET A 120 10.65 11.37 -18.32
N ASN A 121 10.86 10.97 -19.57
CA ASN A 121 10.53 9.63 -20.07
C ASN A 121 11.68 8.62 -19.96
N ASP A 122 12.82 9.01 -19.40
CA ASP A 122 13.97 8.12 -19.24
C ASP A 122 13.84 7.36 -17.89
N ASN A 123 13.03 6.29 -17.88
CA ASN A 123 12.98 5.26 -16.83
C ASN A 123 12.47 5.67 -15.42
N ASN A 124 11.46 6.53 -15.33
CA ASN A 124 10.98 7.04 -14.05
C ASN A 124 10.01 6.09 -13.33
N GLU A 125 10.57 5.09 -12.64
CA GLU A 125 9.88 4.18 -11.69
C GLU A 125 9.28 4.91 -10.47
N TRP A 126 9.61 6.19 -10.26
CA TRP A 126 9.21 6.94 -9.07
C TRP A 126 7.78 7.50 -9.10
N TYR A 127 7.11 7.59 -10.26
CA TYR A 127 5.77 8.22 -10.34
C TYR A 127 4.68 7.46 -9.58
N SER A 128 4.78 6.14 -9.51
CA SER A 128 3.85 5.29 -8.77
C SER A 128 4.03 5.40 -7.26
N SER A 129 5.25 5.68 -6.79
CA SER A 129 5.61 5.79 -5.37
C SER A 129 5.51 7.20 -4.80
N VAL A 130 5.32 8.24 -5.62
CA VAL A 130 5.14 9.62 -5.11
C VAL A 130 3.97 9.76 -4.13
N THR A 131 2.97 8.87 -4.20
CA THR A 131 1.80 8.86 -3.32
C THR A 131 1.99 7.99 -2.07
N HIS A 132 3.19 7.51 -1.79
CA HIS A 132 3.55 6.70 -0.61
C HIS A 132 3.98 7.53 0.60
N PHE A 133 4.19 8.83 0.39
CA PHE A 133 4.58 9.76 1.46
C PHE A 133 3.37 10.30 2.22
N TRP A 134 3.52 10.47 3.53
CA TRP A 134 2.56 11.20 4.37
C TRP A 134 3.27 11.76 5.61
N TYR A 135 3.26 13.09 5.78
CA TYR A 135 3.69 13.71 7.03
C TYR A 135 2.45 14.02 7.87
N ALA A 136 2.14 13.14 8.81
CA ALA A 136 0.85 13.14 9.51
C ALA A 136 0.58 14.41 10.33
N ASP A 137 1.63 15.11 10.77
CA ASP A 137 1.54 16.36 11.53
C ASP A 137 0.92 17.52 10.75
N GLU A 138 0.95 17.47 9.42
CA GLU A 138 0.26 18.44 8.57
C GLU A 138 -1.20 18.07 8.30
N GLY A 139 -1.66 16.91 8.76
CA GLY A 139 -3.03 16.46 8.71
C GLY A 139 -3.37 15.58 7.49
N ASP A 140 -4.45 14.82 7.66
CA ASP A 140 -4.89 13.75 6.75
C ASP A 140 -5.14 14.20 5.31
N ASN A 141 -5.60 15.44 5.14
CA ASN A 141 -6.04 15.97 3.84
C ASN A 141 -4.97 16.81 3.13
N THR A 142 -3.80 16.96 3.74
CA THR A 142 -2.74 17.80 3.18
C THR A 142 -2.08 17.12 2.01
N LEU A 143 -2.01 17.84 0.88
CA LEU A 143 -1.31 17.38 -0.30
C LEU A 143 0.20 17.42 -0.07
N VAL A 144 0.91 16.41 -0.56
CA VAL A 144 2.37 16.39 -0.56
C VAL A 144 2.87 17.30 -1.67
N SER A 145 3.78 18.21 -1.31
CA SER A 145 4.47 19.06 -2.28
C SER A 145 5.76 18.37 -2.72
N MET A 146 5.91 18.11 -4.01
CA MET A 146 7.11 17.53 -4.59
C MET A 146 7.72 18.44 -5.65
N ASN A 147 9.04 18.33 -5.82
CA ASN A 147 9.77 19.05 -6.87
C ASN A 147 10.34 18.03 -7.85
N ALA A 148 10.10 18.24 -9.15
CA ALA A 148 10.76 17.51 -10.21
C ALA A 148 11.69 18.44 -10.98
N ALA A 149 12.90 17.98 -11.26
CA ALA A 149 13.85 18.63 -12.14
C ALA A 149 13.88 17.88 -13.48
N SER A 150 13.80 18.60 -14.60
CA SER A 150 13.91 18.01 -15.94
C SER A 150 14.89 18.80 -16.81
N HIS A 151 15.69 18.10 -17.60
CA HIS A 151 16.57 18.71 -18.59
C HIS A 151 15.78 19.00 -19.86
N MET A 152 15.70 20.27 -20.28
CA MET A 152 14.90 20.65 -21.45
C MET A 152 15.37 20.02 -22.78
N PHE A 153 16.63 19.57 -22.88
CA PHE A 153 17.20 19.03 -24.12
C PHE A 153 18.30 17.98 -23.81
N PRO A 154 18.37 16.86 -24.54
CA PRO A 154 19.59 16.05 -24.60
C PRO A 154 20.69 16.80 -25.39
N PRO A 155 21.98 16.74 -24.98
CA PRO A 155 22.51 16.08 -23.79
C PRO A 155 22.35 16.94 -22.51
N SER A 156 22.57 16.32 -21.35
CA SER A 156 22.44 16.77 -19.94
C SER A 156 23.11 18.10 -19.53
N SER A 157 23.49 18.94 -20.50
CA SER A 157 24.03 20.29 -20.32
C SER A 157 23.00 21.42 -20.51
N GLY A 158 21.73 21.09 -20.77
CA GLY A 158 20.65 22.08 -20.94
C GLY A 158 20.14 22.68 -19.62
N PRO A 159 19.42 23.81 -19.66
CA PRO A 159 18.81 24.41 -18.48
C PRO A 159 17.85 23.42 -17.80
N ILE A 160 17.95 23.34 -16.48
CA ILE A 160 17.07 22.53 -15.63
C ILE A 160 15.80 23.31 -15.37
N LEU A 161 14.65 22.74 -15.75
CA LEU A 161 13.36 23.21 -15.29
C LEU A 161 12.99 22.48 -14.01
N THR A 162 12.84 23.22 -12.92
CA THR A 162 12.25 22.73 -11.68
C THR A 162 10.77 23.06 -11.65
N SER A 163 9.91 22.05 -11.52
CA SER A 163 8.47 22.20 -11.33
C SER A 163 8.06 21.65 -9.97
N THR A 164 7.30 22.44 -9.21
CA THR A 164 6.63 21.97 -8.00
C THR A 164 5.23 21.46 -8.36
N PHE A 165 4.85 20.31 -7.83
CA PHE A 165 3.53 19.72 -8.03
C PHE A 165 2.99 19.18 -6.71
N PHE A 166 1.66 19.11 -6.62
CA PHE A 166 0.96 18.72 -5.40
C PHE A 166 0.18 17.44 -5.66
N ILE A 167 0.37 16.45 -4.80
CA ILE A 167 -0.19 15.10 -4.97
C ILE A 167 -0.85 14.64 -3.68
N GLN A 168 -1.71 13.64 -3.82
CA GLN A 168 -2.35 13.02 -2.68
C GLN A 168 -1.33 12.21 -1.86
N ASN A 169 -1.54 12.18 -0.54
CA ASN A 169 -0.68 11.46 0.39
C ASN A 169 -1.08 9.98 0.54
N ALA A 170 -0.23 9.20 1.21
CA ALA A 170 -0.46 7.78 1.45
C ALA A 170 -1.75 7.49 2.22
N TYR A 171 -2.10 8.31 3.21
CA TYR A 171 -3.34 8.13 3.97
C TYR A 171 -4.60 8.36 3.12
N GLN A 172 -4.57 9.35 2.20
CA GLN A 172 -5.65 9.55 1.23
C GLN A 172 -5.76 8.36 0.28
N LYS A 173 -4.64 7.77 -0.14
CA LYS A 173 -4.59 6.60 -1.02
C LYS A 173 -5.14 5.35 -0.34
N ILE A 174 -4.65 5.00 0.84
CA ILE A 174 -5.11 3.82 1.60
C ILE A 174 -6.59 3.97 2.00
N SER A 175 -7.04 5.19 2.31
CA SER A 175 -8.45 5.50 2.57
C SER A 175 -9.32 5.28 1.34
N LYS A 176 -8.83 5.63 0.13
CA LYS A 176 -9.53 5.30 -1.12
C LYS A 176 -9.57 3.80 -1.40
N PHE A 177 -8.56 3.02 -1.01
CA PHE A 177 -8.66 1.57 -1.09
C PHE A 177 -9.72 1.01 -0.12
N ALA A 178 -9.71 1.44 1.13
CA ALA A 178 -10.62 0.95 2.16
C ALA A 178 -12.08 1.38 1.94
N TYR A 179 -12.27 2.66 1.59
CA TYR A 179 -13.54 3.37 1.51
C TYR A 179 -13.68 4.12 0.17
N ALA A 180 -13.51 3.38 -0.92
CA ALA A 180 -13.51 3.90 -2.28
C ALA A 180 -14.70 4.83 -2.57
N ASN A 181 -15.90 4.54 -2.06
CA ASN A 181 -17.14 5.27 -2.36
C ASN A 181 -17.31 5.50 -3.87
N ARG A 182 -16.88 4.52 -4.68
CA ARG A 182 -16.83 4.60 -6.14
C ARG A 182 -15.97 5.75 -6.69
N GLY A 183 -14.95 6.15 -5.95
CA GLY A 183 -14.06 7.29 -6.22
C GLY A 183 -12.85 6.99 -7.10
N PHE A 184 -12.69 5.74 -7.56
CA PHE A 184 -11.75 5.33 -8.60
C PHE A 184 -12.22 4.05 -9.30
N THR A 185 -11.77 3.81 -10.53
CA THR A 185 -12.14 2.65 -11.34
C THR A 185 -10.99 1.65 -11.42
N ILE A 186 -11.22 0.42 -10.96
CA ILE A 186 -10.33 -0.71 -11.22
C ILE A 186 -10.45 -1.08 -12.70
N LYS A 187 -9.31 -1.12 -13.40
CA LYS A 187 -9.21 -1.65 -14.76
C LYS A 187 -8.69 -3.09 -14.69
N TYR A 188 -9.56 -4.05 -14.97
CA TYR A 188 -9.20 -5.47 -15.03
C TYR A 188 -8.86 -5.88 -16.45
N THR A 189 -7.82 -6.68 -16.62
CA THR A 189 -7.50 -7.39 -17.87
C THR A 189 -6.86 -8.74 -17.57
N ASP A 190 -7.16 -9.74 -18.40
CA ASP A 190 -6.44 -11.02 -18.40
C ASP A 190 -5.40 -11.09 -19.54
N GLY A 191 -5.12 -9.94 -20.18
CA GLY A 191 -4.21 -9.75 -21.33
C GLY A 191 -4.55 -10.53 -22.59
N ASN A 192 -5.70 -11.18 -22.64
CA ASN A 192 -6.28 -11.63 -23.89
C ASN A 192 -7.32 -10.60 -24.36
N HIS A 193 -7.70 -10.72 -25.62
CA HIS A 193 -8.67 -9.83 -26.25
C HIS A 193 -9.98 -10.58 -26.48
N GLY A 194 -11.10 -9.94 -26.18
CA GLY A 194 -12.43 -10.46 -26.48
C GLY A 194 -12.91 -11.48 -25.45
N HIS A 195 -13.79 -11.01 -24.58
CA HIS A 195 -14.32 -11.72 -23.42
C HIS A 195 -15.82 -11.57 -23.35
N SER A 196 -16.46 -12.54 -22.71
CA SER A 196 -17.82 -12.42 -22.21
C SER A 196 -17.83 -12.92 -20.77
N SER A 197 -18.33 -12.10 -19.86
CA SER A 197 -18.35 -12.40 -18.44
C SER A 197 -19.76 -12.24 -17.88
N ASP A 198 -20.18 -13.23 -17.10
CA ASP A 198 -21.49 -13.24 -16.46
C ASP A 198 -21.41 -12.61 -15.06
N PHE A 199 -22.35 -11.71 -14.79
CA PHE A 199 -22.48 -11.02 -13.51
C PHE A 199 -23.89 -11.19 -12.96
N TYR A 200 -23.99 -11.48 -11.67
CA TYR A 200 -25.28 -11.52 -10.99
C TYR A 200 -25.76 -10.10 -10.70
N LEU A 201 -27.01 -9.81 -11.03
CA LEU A 201 -27.69 -8.56 -10.67
C LEU A 201 -28.29 -8.67 -9.25
N PRO A 202 -28.61 -7.55 -8.59
CA PRO A 202 -29.22 -7.56 -7.25
C PRO A 202 -30.53 -8.35 -7.15
N ASN A 203 -31.27 -8.49 -8.26
CA ASN A 203 -32.49 -9.28 -8.35
C ASN A 203 -32.24 -10.79 -8.59
N GLY A 204 -30.99 -11.23 -8.63
CA GLY A 204 -30.58 -12.63 -8.86
C GLY A 204 -30.49 -13.05 -10.33
N SER A 205 -30.90 -12.22 -11.28
CA SER A 205 -30.72 -12.51 -12.72
C SER A 205 -29.26 -12.32 -13.15
N ILE A 206 -28.88 -12.91 -14.29
CA ILE A 206 -27.53 -12.84 -14.83
C ILE A 206 -27.50 -11.83 -15.98
N LYS A 207 -26.49 -10.97 -16.00
CA LYS A 207 -26.14 -10.10 -17.12
C LYS A 207 -24.77 -10.50 -17.66
N THR A 208 -24.74 -10.88 -18.93
CA THR A 208 -23.49 -11.09 -19.66
C THR A 208 -23.00 -9.75 -20.20
N ILE A 209 -21.73 -9.44 -19.97
CA ILE A 209 -21.06 -8.26 -20.51
C ILE A 209 -19.90 -8.73 -21.39
N SER A 210 -19.89 -8.30 -22.64
CA SER A 210 -18.79 -8.53 -23.57
C SER A 210 -17.84 -7.34 -23.58
N TRP A 211 -16.54 -7.61 -23.48
CA TRP A 211 -15.48 -6.61 -23.39
C TRP A 211 -14.24 -7.11 -24.13
N PHE A 212 -13.41 -6.23 -24.69
CA PHE A 212 -12.25 -6.62 -25.49
C PHE A 212 -10.97 -6.63 -24.65
N ASP A 213 -10.53 -5.49 -24.11
CA ASP A 213 -9.21 -5.40 -23.44
C ASP A 213 -9.29 -5.26 -21.93
N GLN A 214 -10.11 -4.32 -21.47
CA GLN A 214 -10.25 -4.04 -20.05
C GLN A 214 -11.71 -3.87 -19.65
N LEU A 215 -12.00 -4.30 -18.42
CA LEU A 215 -13.28 -4.13 -17.75
C LEU A 215 -13.11 -3.18 -16.55
N GLY A 216 -13.97 -2.18 -16.46
CA GLY A 216 -13.98 -1.17 -15.40
C GLY A 216 -14.91 -1.54 -14.28
N ILE A 217 -14.39 -1.58 -13.06
CA ILE A 217 -15.11 -1.98 -11.86
C ILE A 217 -14.93 -0.94 -10.76
N GLU A 218 -16.02 -0.59 -10.08
CA GLU A 218 -16.03 0.28 -8.90
C GLU A 218 -16.68 -0.42 -7.71
N TYR A 219 -16.33 -0.01 -6.49
CA TYR A 219 -16.88 -0.53 -5.25
C TYR A 219 -17.00 0.60 -4.20
N ASN A 220 -17.79 0.39 -3.13
CA ASN A 220 -17.92 1.39 -2.06
C ASN A 220 -16.86 1.22 -0.96
N SER A 221 -16.73 0.02 -0.41
CA SER A 221 -15.70 -0.30 0.57
C SER A 221 -15.15 -1.70 0.36
N LEU A 222 -13.90 -1.91 0.74
CA LEU A 222 -13.25 -3.22 0.60
C LEU A 222 -13.98 -4.29 1.42
N SER A 223 -14.50 -3.90 2.59
CA SER A 223 -15.28 -4.80 3.45
C SER A 223 -16.64 -5.18 2.85
N GLU A 224 -17.36 -4.26 2.21
CA GLU A 224 -18.62 -4.57 1.50
C GLU A 224 -18.33 -5.47 0.30
N LEU A 225 -17.29 -5.15 -0.48
CA LEU A 225 -16.86 -5.96 -1.62
C LEU A 225 -16.52 -7.39 -1.20
N TYR A 226 -15.76 -7.56 -0.12
CA TYR A 226 -15.39 -8.88 0.40
C TYR A 226 -16.59 -9.69 0.92
N THR A 227 -17.48 -9.06 1.68
CA THR A 227 -18.59 -9.76 2.35
C THR A 227 -19.77 -10.04 1.42
N THR A 228 -20.07 -9.13 0.49
CA THR A 228 -21.27 -9.21 -0.35
C THR A 228 -20.95 -9.42 -1.83
N GLY A 229 -19.73 -9.13 -2.28
CA GLY A 229 -19.40 -9.06 -3.70
C GLY A 229 -20.01 -7.85 -4.43
N ARG A 230 -20.63 -6.91 -3.72
CA ARG A 230 -21.29 -5.75 -4.34
C ARG A 230 -20.27 -4.85 -5.02
N ALA A 231 -20.51 -4.58 -6.30
CA ALA A 231 -19.66 -3.74 -7.15
C ALA A 231 -20.50 -3.14 -8.28
N TRP A 232 -19.89 -2.27 -9.09
CA TRP A 232 -20.47 -1.71 -10.29
C TRP A 232 -19.56 -1.94 -11.48
N ILE A 233 -20.14 -2.41 -12.59
CA ILE A 233 -19.44 -2.36 -13.88
C ILE A 233 -19.72 -0.98 -14.46
N VAL A 234 -18.66 -0.22 -14.73
CA VAL A 234 -18.75 1.20 -15.11
C VAL A 234 -18.29 1.50 -16.53
N GLY A 235 -17.60 0.55 -17.14
CA GLY A 235 -17.20 0.63 -18.53
C GLY A 235 -16.32 -0.53 -18.97
N TYR A 236 -15.99 -0.54 -20.25
CA TYR A 236 -15.10 -1.52 -20.85
C TYR A 236 -14.57 -1.01 -22.20
N TYR A 237 -13.46 -1.58 -22.67
CA TYR A 237 -13.03 -1.36 -24.06
C TYR A 237 -13.78 -2.29 -25.01
N ASP A 238 -14.28 -1.74 -26.13
CA ASP A 238 -14.84 -2.53 -27.23
C ASP A 238 -13.74 -3.02 -28.20
N SER A 239 -14.13 -3.76 -29.24
CA SER A 239 -13.20 -4.28 -30.26
C SER A 239 -12.51 -3.21 -31.11
N ASN A 240 -12.96 -1.96 -31.02
CA ASN A 240 -12.36 -0.81 -31.71
C ASN A 240 -11.40 -0.04 -30.78
N GLY A 241 -11.19 -0.50 -29.54
CA GLY A 241 -10.41 0.21 -28.53
C GLY A 241 -11.12 1.45 -27.96
N GLN A 242 -12.43 1.58 -28.16
CA GLN A 242 -13.21 2.67 -27.56
C GLN A 242 -13.64 2.31 -26.14
N TRP A 243 -13.37 3.20 -25.19
CA TRP A 243 -13.88 3.06 -23.82
C TRP A 243 -15.38 3.35 -23.79
N ILE A 244 -16.19 2.30 -23.64
CA ILE A 244 -17.63 2.37 -23.46
C ILE A 244 -17.93 2.65 -22.00
N ASN A 245 -18.60 3.76 -21.72
CA ASN A 245 -19.05 4.17 -20.37
C ASN A 245 -20.51 4.64 -20.42
N SER A 246 -20.99 5.25 -19.33
CA SER A 246 -22.38 5.75 -19.21
C SER A 246 -22.81 6.74 -20.30
N ASN A 247 -21.87 7.44 -20.95
CA ASN A 247 -22.18 8.38 -22.03
C ASN A 247 -22.52 7.66 -23.35
N LEU A 248 -21.97 6.46 -23.55
CA LEU A 248 -22.13 5.67 -24.76
C LEU A 248 -23.09 4.49 -24.57
N ASN A 249 -23.19 3.98 -23.35
CA ASN A 249 -24.13 2.93 -22.97
C ASN A 249 -24.88 3.35 -21.69
N PRO A 250 -26.17 3.74 -21.79
CA PRO A 250 -26.96 4.20 -20.66
C PRO A 250 -27.29 3.11 -19.64
N GLU A 251 -26.99 1.83 -19.92
CA GLU A 251 -27.10 0.77 -18.92
C GLU A 251 -25.98 0.83 -17.86
N LEU A 252 -24.91 1.58 -18.11
CA LEU A 252 -23.79 1.77 -17.17
C LEU A 252 -23.97 3.05 -16.33
N PRO A 253 -23.52 3.05 -15.06
CA PRO A 253 -22.94 1.93 -14.33
C PRO A 253 -24.02 0.93 -13.88
N ILE A 254 -23.72 -0.36 -13.98
CA ILE A 254 -24.64 -1.43 -13.55
C ILE A 254 -24.18 -2.05 -12.23
N GLU A 255 -25.07 -2.07 -11.22
CA GLU A 255 -24.80 -2.75 -9.96
C GLU A 255 -24.79 -4.27 -10.16
N VAL A 256 -23.78 -4.94 -9.64
CA VAL A 256 -23.58 -6.40 -9.73
C VAL A 256 -23.21 -7.01 -8.38
N ARG A 257 -23.22 -8.35 -8.32
CA ARG A 257 -22.62 -9.19 -7.28
C ARG A 257 -21.54 -10.05 -7.94
N LEU A 258 -20.29 -9.76 -7.60
CA LEU A 258 -19.14 -10.50 -8.09
C LEU A 258 -19.09 -11.89 -7.45
N GLY A 259 -18.91 -12.91 -8.30
CA GLY A 259 -18.61 -14.26 -7.85
C GLY A 259 -17.26 -14.35 -7.13
N SER A 260 -17.01 -15.45 -6.42
CA SER A 260 -15.80 -15.65 -5.60
C SER A 260 -14.50 -15.42 -6.39
N GLY A 261 -14.41 -15.89 -7.64
CA GLY A 261 -13.20 -15.72 -8.45
C GLY A 261 -12.85 -14.25 -8.75
N TRP A 262 -13.85 -13.43 -9.07
CA TRP A 262 -13.67 -11.99 -9.29
C TRP A 262 -13.36 -11.26 -7.98
N ARG A 263 -14.13 -11.57 -6.94
CA ARG A 263 -13.97 -10.95 -5.63
C ARG A 263 -12.60 -11.21 -5.04
N ASP A 264 -12.12 -12.46 -5.10
CA ASP A 264 -10.79 -12.83 -4.63
C ASP A 264 -9.69 -12.08 -5.39
N ALA A 265 -9.85 -11.89 -6.70
CA ALA A 265 -8.86 -11.17 -7.50
C ALA A 265 -8.62 -9.75 -6.99
N PHE A 266 -9.70 -9.03 -6.69
CA PHE A 266 -9.61 -7.63 -6.27
C PHE A 266 -9.32 -7.49 -4.78
N VAL A 267 -10.04 -8.23 -3.93
CA VAL A 267 -9.95 -8.01 -2.47
C VAL A 267 -8.55 -8.27 -1.94
N TRP A 268 -7.93 -9.38 -2.35
CA TRP A 268 -6.64 -9.79 -1.80
C TRP A 268 -5.50 -8.91 -2.31
N GLU A 269 -5.49 -8.56 -3.60
CA GLU A 269 -4.49 -7.63 -4.11
C GLU A 269 -4.67 -6.20 -3.57
N ILE A 270 -5.91 -5.70 -3.42
CA ILE A 270 -6.14 -4.38 -2.78
C ILE A 270 -5.67 -4.40 -1.33
N LEU A 271 -5.94 -5.47 -0.58
CA LEU A 271 -5.43 -5.62 0.78
C LEU A 271 -3.89 -5.62 0.82
N GLY A 272 -3.25 -6.21 -0.18
CA GLY A 272 -1.80 -6.15 -0.35
C GLY A 272 -1.27 -4.75 -0.57
N ARG A 273 -1.92 -3.98 -1.47
CA ARG A 273 -1.60 -2.58 -1.71
C ARG A 273 -1.78 -1.70 -0.47
N MET A 274 -2.82 -1.97 0.32
CA MET A 274 -3.01 -1.31 1.61
C MET A 274 -1.93 -1.69 2.63
N SER A 275 -1.47 -2.95 2.60
CA SER A 275 -0.39 -3.42 3.49
C SER A 275 0.91 -2.71 3.15
N HIS A 276 1.26 -2.62 1.86
CA HIS A 276 2.39 -1.83 1.37
C HIS A 276 2.40 -0.41 1.91
N LEU A 277 1.31 0.35 1.71
CA LEU A 277 1.23 1.74 2.18
C LEU A 277 1.37 1.87 3.70
N LEU A 278 0.93 0.88 4.47
CA LEU A 278 1.12 0.86 5.91
C LEU A 278 2.57 0.52 6.29
N GLU A 279 3.21 -0.39 5.55
CA GLU A 279 4.62 -0.72 5.71
C GLU A 279 5.50 0.51 5.44
N ASP A 280 5.20 1.31 4.42
CA ASP A 280 5.90 2.56 4.13
C ASP A 280 5.83 3.54 5.30
N MET A 281 4.71 3.59 6.04
CA MET A 281 4.62 4.46 7.22
C MET A 281 5.61 4.08 8.33
N SER A 282 6.21 2.90 8.29
CA SER A 282 7.27 2.49 9.22
C SER A 282 8.66 2.98 8.80
N VAL A 283 8.79 3.55 7.60
CA VAL A 283 10.04 4.01 7.02
C VAL A 283 10.15 5.53 7.19
N PRO A 284 11.21 6.03 7.84
CA PRO A 284 11.38 7.46 8.10
C PRO A 284 11.29 8.34 6.84
N ALA A 285 11.74 7.84 5.69
CA ALA A 285 11.71 8.61 4.44
C ALA A 285 10.29 8.89 3.93
N HIS A 286 9.40 7.90 4.05
CA HIS A 286 7.99 8.03 3.70
C HIS A 286 7.24 8.92 4.70
N ALA A 287 7.60 8.85 5.99
CA ALA A 287 7.05 9.71 7.03
C ALA A 287 7.52 11.18 6.95
N ASN A 288 8.77 11.42 6.50
CA ASN A 288 9.38 12.75 6.45
C ASN A 288 9.28 13.44 5.08
N ILE A 289 8.69 12.76 4.09
CA ILE A 289 8.61 13.24 2.69
C ILE A 289 10.00 13.44 2.10
N ASP A 290 10.87 12.46 2.26
CA ASP A 290 12.24 12.49 1.75
C ASP A 290 12.32 11.56 0.52
N PRO A 291 12.22 12.08 -0.72
CA PRO A 291 12.24 11.25 -1.93
C PRO A 291 13.57 10.54 -2.10
N HIS A 292 13.50 9.25 -2.39
CA HIS A 292 14.64 8.35 -2.51
C HIS A 292 14.44 7.39 -3.68
N GLY A 293 15.53 6.80 -4.18
CA GLY A 293 15.49 5.86 -5.29
C GLY A 293 16.88 5.43 -5.77
N ASN A 294 16.93 4.72 -6.89
CA ASN A 294 18.20 4.28 -7.51
C ASN A 294 18.71 5.24 -8.62
N ASP A 295 18.10 6.41 -8.76
CA ASP A 295 18.54 7.47 -9.69
C ASP A 295 19.65 8.31 -9.03
N ASP A 296 20.71 8.66 -9.77
CA ASP A 296 21.82 9.49 -9.29
C ASP A 296 21.37 10.89 -8.83
N ALA A 297 20.21 11.36 -9.27
CA ALA A 297 19.60 12.62 -8.86
C ALA A 297 18.73 12.50 -7.58
N LEU A 298 18.45 11.27 -7.13
CA LEU A 298 17.72 10.98 -5.90
C LEU A 298 18.68 10.49 -4.83
N ILE A 299 18.26 10.58 -3.57
CA ILE A 299 19.04 9.96 -2.51
C ILE A 299 18.90 8.46 -2.62
N GLN A 300 20.06 7.81 -2.60
CA GLN A 300 20.11 6.36 -2.64
C GLN A 300 19.29 5.83 -1.47
N ASP A 301 18.41 4.89 -1.78
CA ASP A 301 17.51 4.33 -0.80
C ASP A 301 18.22 3.39 0.19
N TYR A 302 19.04 3.91 1.09
CA TYR A 302 19.84 3.05 1.99
C TYR A 302 18.97 2.18 2.91
N TYR A 303 17.73 2.57 3.20
CA TYR A 303 16.87 1.72 4.00
C TYR A 303 16.39 0.54 3.18
N GLU A 304 15.69 0.74 2.06
CA GLU A 304 15.18 -0.39 1.27
C GLU A 304 16.30 -1.18 0.59
N ASN A 305 17.42 -0.50 0.28
CA ASN A 305 18.59 -1.13 -0.35
C ASN A 305 19.36 -2.05 0.57
N TYR A 306 19.39 -1.74 1.87
CA TYR A 306 20.11 -2.52 2.87
C TYR A 306 19.16 -3.24 3.83
N PHE A 307 17.85 -3.08 3.66
CA PHE A 307 16.85 -3.85 4.37
C PHE A 307 17.03 -5.31 4.00
N GLY A 308 17.43 -6.10 5.00
CA GLY A 308 17.76 -7.50 4.81
C GLY A 308 19.25 -7.83 4.68
N ASP A 309 20.14 -6.84 4.69
CA ASP A 309 21.59 -7.09 4.61
C ASP A 309 22.16 -7.70 5.91
N ASN A 310 21.49 -7.48 7.05
CA ASN A 310 21.95 -7.96 8.36
C ASN A 310 20.85 -8.56 9.24
N PHE A 311 19.57 -8.23 9.01
CA PHE A 311 18.47 -8.61 9.89
C PHE A 311 17.09 -8.50 9.19
N TYR A 312 16.22 -9.52 9.32
CA TYR A 312 14.80 -9.45 8.94
C TYR A 312 13.91 -9.69 10.16
N TRP A 313 13.02 -8.76 10.45
CA TRP A 313 11.96 -8.99 11.45
C TRP A 313 11.04 -10.04 10.83
N ASP A 314 11.11 -11.27 11.31
CA ASP A 314 10.14 -12.31 10.97
C ASP A 314 9.03 -12.38 12.02
N ALA A 315 7.98 -13.12 11.71
CA ALA A 315 6.83 -13.29 12.56
C ALA A 315 7.16 -13.92 13.91
N ASP A 316 8.01 -14.94 13.90
CA ASP A 316 8.37 -15.69 15.08
C ASP A 316 9.18 -14.81 16.02
N ASN A 317 10.15 -14.07 15.48
CA ASN A 317 10.98 -13.10 16.17
C ASN A 317 10.15 -11.94 16.69
N THR A 318 9.25 -11.34 15.91
CA THR A 318 8.38 -10.24 16.39
C THR A 318 7.43 -10.69 17.50
N PHE A 319 6.74 -11.82 17.26
CA PHE A 319 5.83 -12.42 18.23
C PHE A 319 6.59 -12.65 19.51
N SER A 320 7.70 -13.36 19.35
CA SER A 320 8.74 -13.55 20.33
C SER A 320 9.59 -12.34 20.58
N GLN A 321 9.21 -11.07 20.53
CA GLN A 321 10.10 -9.95 20.96
C GLN A 321 9.46 -8.75 21.55
N VAL A 322 8.47 -8.33 20.80
CA VAL A 322 7.86 -7.03 20.93
C VAL A 322 6.45 -7.22 21.46
N GLY A 323 5.87 -8.39 21.20
CA GLY A 323 4.65 -8.87 21.81
C GLY A 323 3.51 -8.75 20.83
N GLY A 324 3.25 -9.85 20.12
CA GLY A 324 2.07 -9.99 19.29
C GLY A 324 1.92 -8.92 18.21
N PHE A 325 0.67 -8.71 17.79
CA PHE A 325 0.30 -7.62 16.89
C PHE A 325 -0.24 -6.43 17.68
N VAL A 326 -0.09 -5.24 17.11
CA VAL A 326 -0.76 -4.03 17.60
C VAL A 326 -2.26 -4.20 17.41
N ASN A 327 -3.04 -4.20 18.49
CA ASN A 327 -4.51 -4.32 18.38
C ASN A 327 -5.11 -3.02 17.80
N PRO A 328 -5.57 -3.01 16.54
CA PRO A 328 -6.02 -1.77 15.91
C PRO A 328 -7.44 -1.39 16.36
N TYR A 329 -8.17 -2.32 17.00
CA TYR A 329 -9.54 -2.11 17.48
C TYR A 329 -9.63 -1.39 18.84
N GLN A 330 -8.49 -0.95 19.37
CA GLN A 330 -8.48 0.00 20.49
C GLN A 330 -8.81 1.44 20.05
N SER A 331 -8.92 1.69 18.74
CA SER A 331 -9.40 2.94 18.16
C SER A 331 -10.72 2.75 17.41
N SER A 332 -11.54 3.80 17.38
CA SER A 332 -12.75 3.86 16.56
C SER A 332 -12.46 3.92 15.06
N ASN A 333 -11.25 4.32 14.68
CA ASN A 333 -10.74 4.27 13.31
C ASN A 333 -9.45 3.42 13.26
N PRO A 334 -9.57 2.08 13.14
CA PRO A 334 -8.42 1.18 13.14
C PRO A 334 -7.39 1.46 12.05
N LEU A 335 -7.82 1.94 10.88
CA LEU A 335 -6.92 2.23 9.76
C LEU A 335 -6.08 3.48 10.02
N HIS A 336 -6.72 4.58 10.46
CA HIS A 336 -5.99 5.78 10.85
C HIS A 336 -5.07 5.49 12.04
N PHE A 337 -5.54 4.70 13.01
CA PHE A 337 -4.72 4.31 14.16
C PHE A 337 -3.41 3.64 13.73
N LEU A 338 -3.48 2.65 12.83
CA LEU A 338 -2.29 1.98 12.33
C LEU A 338 -1.39 2.91 11.53
N MET A 339 -1.94 3.65 10.57
CA MET A 339 -1.17 4.56 9.71
C MET A 339 -0.50 5.66 10.54
N TYR A 340 -1.27 6.37 11.37
CA TYR A 340 -0.81 7.53 12.14
C TYR A 340 0.22 7.11 13.19
N THR A 341 -0.05 6.07 13.99
CA THR A 341 0.89 5.68 15.05
C THR A 341 2.20 5.13 14.49
N THR A 342 2.14 4.36 13.41
CA THR A 342 3.34 3.86 12.71
C THR A 342 4.15 5.03 12.13
N ASN A 343 3.47 5.98 11.48
CA ASN A 343 4.08 7.18 10.92
C ASN A 343 4.80 8.03 11.98
N GLN A 344 4.16 8.28 13.13
CA GLN A 344 4.74 9.06 14.22
C GLN A 344 5.97 8.38 14.84
N MET A 345 5.94 7.04 14.96
CA MET A 345 7.13 6.29 15.39
C MET A 345 8.28 6.40 14.38
N ALA A 346 7.99 6.42 13.07
CA ALA A 346 9.00 6.59 12.04
C ALA A 346 9.52 8.03 11.95
N ASN A 347 8.66 9.04 12.15
CA ASN A 347 9.03 10.46 12.13
C ASN A 347 10.08 10.82 13.19
N HIS A 348 10.13 10.08 14.30
CA HIS A 348 11.18 10.22 15.31
C HIS A 348 12.60 10.12 14.71
N PHE A 349 12.76 9.26 13.71
CA PHE A 349 14.05 8.96 13.11
C PHE A 349 14.30 9.79 11.84
N ALA A 350 15.56 10.16 11.62
CA ALA A 350 16.02 10.83 10.41
C ALA A 350 16.33 9.83 9.31
N THR A 351 16.25 10.31 8.08
CA THR A 351 16.81 9.66 6.89
C THR A 351 18.26 10.11 6.65
N GLN A 352 18.83 9.74 5.51
CA GLN A 352 20.11 10.29 5.04
C GLN A 352 19.96 11.62 4.27
N GLY A 353 18.76 12.20 4.25
CA GLY A 353 18.39 13.46 3.58
C GLY A 353 17.33 13.26 2.49
N PRO A 354 16.96 14.31 1.72
CA PRO A 354 17.01 15.71 2.12
C PRO A 354 15.84 15.92 3.09
N HIS A 355 16.07 16.34 4.33
CA HIS A 355 15.00 16.44 5.31
C HIS A 355 13.99 17.52 4.93
N TYR A 356 12.90 17.15 4.26
CA TYR A 356 11.87 18.10 3.86
C TYR A 356 10.97 18.48 5.04
N LYS A 357 10.85 17.58 6.01
CA LYS A 357 10.07 17.77 7.24
C LYS A 357 10.92 17.52 8.49
N PRO A 358 10.62 18.21 9.60
CA PRO A 358 11.32 17.98 10.85
C PRO A 358 10.92 16.64 11.47
N CYS A 359 11.92 15.92 11.99
CA CYS A 359 11.73 14.80 12.89
C CYS A 359 11.33 15.32 14.27
N ASN A 360 10.28 14.79 14.88
CA ASN A 360 9.82 15.26 16.18
C ASN A 360 8.99 14.22 16.95
N ASP A 361 8.69 14.54 18.23
CA ASP A 361 7.87 13.71 19.14
C ASP A 361 6.55 14.40 19.51
N ASN A 362 6.15 15.44 18.78
CA ASN A 362 4.88 16.13 19.01
C ASN A 362 3.84 15.59 18.03
N PHE A 363 2.72 15.13 18.55
CA PHE A 363 1.66 14.56 17.73
C PHE A 363 0.72 15.68 17.26
N TYR A 364 0.89 16.15 16.02
CA TYR A 364 0.08 17.19 15.40
C TYR A 364 -0.83 16.65 14.29
N GLY A 365 -1.53 17.56 13.60
CA GLY A 365 -2.47 17.23 12.54
C GLY A 365 -3.83 16.82 13.10
N ASN A 366 -4.14 15.53 13.01
CA ASN A 366 -5.47 15.00 13.29
C ASN A 366 -5.48 13.76 14.21
N PRO A 367 -4.64 13.66 15.27
CA PRO A 367 -4.65 12.48 16.14
C PRO A 367 -5.97 12.37 16.89
N SER A 368 -6.46 11.15 17.00
CA SER A 368 -7.49 10.77 17.97
C SER A 368 -6.90 10.68 19.40
N PRO A 369 -7.74 10.81 20.44
CA PRO A 369 -7.32 10.58 21.82
C PRO A 369 -6.70 9.20 22.05
N GLU A 370 -7.21 8.16 21.36
CA GLU A 370 -6.74 6.79 21.45
C GLU A 370 -5.31 6.64 20.89
N GLU A 371 -5.01 7.30 19.76
CA GLU A 371 -3.66 7.32 19.16
C GLU A 371 -2.66 8.05 20.05
N THR A 372 -3.07 9.22 20.56
CA THR A 372 -2.22 10.01 21.48
C THR A 372 -1.92 9.20 22.75
N SER A 373 -2.91 8.51 23.30
CA SER A 373 -2.75 7.65 24.48
C SER A 373 -1.78 6.49 24.19
N TYR A 374 -1.92 5.84 23.04
CA TYR A 374 -1.05 4.75 22.62
C TYR A 374 0.40 5.23 22.43
N LEU A 375 0.63 6.30 21.68
CA LEU A 375 1.98 6.85 21.45
C LEU A 375 2.67 7.28 22.74
N ASN A 376 1.94 7.91 23.66
CA ASN A 376 2.45 8.23 25.00
C ASN A 376 2.80 6.97 25.81
N SER A 377 2.07 5.87 25.64
CA SER A 377 2.35 4.61 26.33
C SER A 377 3.62 3.91 25.83
N LEU A 378 4.03 4.19 24.59
CA LEU A 378 5.27 3.65 24.01
C LEU A 378 6.53 4.32 24.58
N ASN A 379 6.37 5.44 25.30
CA ASN A 379 7.49 6.23 25.82
C ASN A 379 8.49 6.59 24.70
N ILE A 380 7.99 7.10 23.57
CA ILE A 380 8.80 7.51 22.40
C ILE A 380 10.02 8.36 22.79
N PRO A 381 9.96 9.29 23.77
CA PRO A 381 11.15 10.01 24.22
C PRO A 381 12.31 9.13 24.75
N ALA A 382 12.06 7.85 25.08
CA ALA A 382 13.11 6.88 25.42
C ALA A 382 13.87 6.33 24.20
N PHE A 383 13.40 6.57 22.98
CA PHE A 383 14.14 6.25 21.76
C PHE A 383 15.35 7.17 21.56
N GLY A 384 15.37 8.32 22.23
CA GLY A 384 16.40 9.32 22.15
C GLY A 384 15.79 10.71 21.94
N ALA A 385 16.62 11.72 21.72
CA ALA A 385 16.11 12.95 21.13
C ALA A 385 15.80 12.67 19.64
N PRO A 386 14.74 13.24 19.07
CA PRO A 386 14.47 13.13 17.63
C PRO A 386 15.73 13.43 16.84
N THR A 387 16.15 12.47 16.03
CA THR A 387 17.38 12.63 15.26
C THR A 387 17.10 13.67 14.18
N SER A 388 17.72 14.84 14.30
CA SER A 388 17.73 15.85 13.25
C SER A 388 19.14 15.92 12.70
N VAL A 389 19.31 15.61 11.42
CA VAL A 389 20.54 16.01 10.74
C VAL A 389 20.28 17.45 10.30
N VAL A 390 20.87 18.40 11.02
CA VAL A 390 20.87 19.79 10.59
C VAL A 390 21.43 19.81 9.18
N ALA A 391 20.65 20.29 8.20
CA ALA A 391 21.15 20.55 6.86
C ALA A 391 22.35 21.50 6.99
N THR A 392 23.56 20.95 6.81
CA THR A 392 24.80 21.74 6.73
C THR A 392 24.99 22.27 5.33
#